data_AF-A0A1Y1MHG6-F1
#
_entry.id   AF-A0A1Y1MHG6-F1
#
_cell.length_a   1.000
_cell.length_b   1.000
_cell.length_c   1.000
_cell.angle_alpha   90.00
_cell.angle_beta   90.00
_cell.angle_gamma   90.00
#
_symmetry.space_group_name_H-M   'P 1'
#
loop_
_entity.id
_entity.type
_entity.pdbx_description
1 polymer ?
#
loop_
_entity_poly.entity_id
_entity_poly.type
_entity_poly.pdbx_seq_one_letter_code
_entity_poly.pdbx_strand_id
1 'polypeptide(L)'
;MHEQVRESVVYYDFMGLFMVSYSGLTITIVNVLVSIFSLAVALKSFYDFNLALSYESFKYIGLCILVMLSSIIFALLFVLGVAVVIDSLKFSMSWYNNTWIILGLYSVPIVVVSSGVVALYNKYNTKVSLGISIHAQLQAHILRLIWTLLVLIGTCCGIRSTYAILVIVLFQTASFLVIHIFRLQYSVHKWAMVYVVFTLIPNIFLMKSGLEFVSLMVPICGRIGSEKNPEIIVGVAVLVLTIPISSSYAPLLVLLRKPHLLLATLSAVFVIFFIIVFTPLGFPYSGTENSPAPQRYWIYHLQKQIHYDNSGTKNKSGFFLFNLDRNSPNSIKKYVSEMKNMTEIDDCDAIFCGLPLASPRMVSTLYRSTWIPADPPILPTDIDLALNSKTVEDGIIVFNFTILGADSMSIYLSPKNGAKLDAISLVENLPDPIVWEKRSVYLIMYTSGKGKPQLTFTVSIKKPDVWNASVVDVAVAGKFMNDKYFVKTKAYEYFLAQFPKWTTLYPWLGIYKSWTF
;
A
#
# COMPACT_ATOMS: atom_id res chain seq x y z
N MET A 1 -6.48 32.72 -12.94
CA MET A 1 -5.80 31.50 -12.47
C MET A 1 -4.45 31.90 -11.89
N HIS A 2 -4.39 32.29 -10.62
CA HIS A 2 -3.12 32.37 -9.91
C HIS A 2 -2.74 30.93 -9.56
N GLU A 3 -1.81 30.37 -10.31
CA GLU A 3 -1.12 29.15 -9.94
C GLU A 3 -0.35 29.48 -8.67
N GLN A 4 -0.98 29.24 -7.52
CA GLN A 4 -0.34 29.34 -6.22
C GLN A 4 0.72 28.25 -6.23
N VAL A 5 1.96 28.61 -6.60
CA VAL A 5 3.14 27.75 -6.51
C VAL A 5 3.24 27.37 -5.04
N ARG A 6 2.63 26.24 -4.70
CA ARG A 6 2.53 25.76 -3.34
C ARG A 6 3.96 25.34 -2.98
N GLU A 7 4.67 26.21 -2.26
CA GLU A 7 6.04 25.93 -1.83
C GLU A 7 6.06 24.54 -1.19
N SER A 8 6.82 23.64 -1.80
CA SER A 8 6.90 22.28 -1.33
C SER A 8 7.71 22.26 -0.04
N VAL A 9 7.05 22.02 1.09
CA VAL A 9 7.72 21.80 2.37
C VAL A 9 8.04 20.32 2.51
N VAL A 10 9.24 20.02 3.00
CA VAL A 10 9.60 18.69 3.49
C VAL A 10 9.57 18.74 5.00
N TYR A 11 8.90 17.77 5.60
CA TYR A 11 8.86 17.62 7.04
C TYR A 11 9.00 16.14 7.41
N TYR A 12 9.70 15.87 8.50
CA TYR A 12 9.81 14.53 9.08
C TYR A 12 10.11 14.62 10.56
N ASP A 13 9.71 13.58 11.27
CA ASP A 13 10.00 13.42 12.69
C ASP A 13 11.38 12.78 12.87
N PHE A 14 12.25 13.38 13.69
CA PHE A 14 13.56 12.82 14.00
C PHE A 14 13.49 12.04 15.32
N MET A 15 13.32 10.71 15.22
CA MET A 15 13.34 9.74 16.33
C MET A 15 12.26 9.90 17.41
N GLY A 16 11.21 10.68 17.16
CA GLY A 16 10.17 11.06 18.11
C GLY A 16 10.58 12.21 19.03
N LEU A 17 11.72 12.85 18.76
CA LEU A 17 12.28 13.90 19.63
C LEU A 17 11.83 15.29 19.20
N PHE A 18 11.87 15.58 17.90
CA PHE A 18 11.47 16.86 17.33
C PHE A 18 11.12 16.74 15.84
N MET A 19 10.31 17.68 15.37
CA MET A 19 9.94 17.82 13.98
C MET A 19 10.98 18.65 13.22
N VAL A 20 11.47 18.13 12.10
CA VAL A 20 12.31 18.88 11.17
C VAL A 20 11.44 19.34 10.01
N SER A 21 11.47 20.63 9.68
CA SER A 21 10.74 21.19 8.53
C SER A 21 11.58 22.22 7.78
N TYR A 22 11.64 22.12 6.46
CA TYR A 22 12.35 23.08 5.62
C TYR A 22 11.76 23.13 4.19
N SER A 23 12.11 24.17 3.44
CA SER A 23 11.61 24.37 2.08
C SER A 23 12.26 23.41 1.06
N GLY A 24 11.62 23.26 -0.10
CA GLY A 24 12.12 22.44 -1.20
C GLY A 24 13.45 22.93 -1.79
N LEU A 25 13.72 24.22 -1.72
CA LEU A 25 15.02 24.77 -2.13
C LEU A 25 16.11 24.37 -1.12
N THR A 26 15.82 24.49 0.18
CA THR A 26 16.76 24.13 1.24
C THR A 26 17.17 22.67 1.17
N ILE A 27 16.24 21.72 0.95
CA ILE A 27 16.62 20.30 0.82
C ILE A 27 17.55 20.06 -0.36
N THR A 28 17.29 20.72 -1.49
CA THR A 28 18.10 20.58 -2.69
C THR A 28 19.53 21.05 -2.43
N ILE A 29 19.68 22.21 -1.78
CA ILE A 29 20.99 22.75 -1.38
C ILE A 29 21.71 21.79 -0.43
N VAL A 30 21.03 21.32 0.62
CA VAL A 30 21.63 20.40 1.61
C VAL A 30 22.04 19.08 0.94
N ASN A 31 21.19 18.48 0.10
CA ASN A 31 21.49 17.25 -0.61
C ASN A 31 22.74 17.39 -1.50
N VAL A 32 22.85 18.49 -2.24
CA VAL A 32 24.01 18.77 -3.10
C VAL A 32 25.28 18.98 -2.28
N LEU A 33 25.23 19.81 -1.22
CA LEU A 33 26.39 20.07 -0.36
C LEU A 33 26.90 18.79 0.30
N VAL A 34 26.02 18.01 0.94
CA VAL A 34 26.39 16.75 1.58
C VAL A 34 26.97 15.76 0.57
N SER A 35 26.44 15.73 -0.66
CA SER A 35 26.96 14.87 -1.72
C SER A 35 28.37 15.28 -2.19
N ILE A 36 28.63 16.59 -2.32
CA ILE A 36 29.97 17.12 -2.64
C ILE A 36 30.96 16.75 -1.52
N PHE A 37 30.57 16.93 -0.25
CA PHE A 37 31.41 16.55 0.89
C PHE A 37 31.67 15.03 0.93
N SER A 38 30.66 14.20 0.69
CA SER A 38 30.79 12.74 0.61
C SER A 38 31.80 12.33 -0.47
N LEU A 39 31.76 12.98 -1.63
CA LEU A 39 32.71 12.74 -2.72
C LEU A 39 34.12 13.18 -2.34
N ALA A 40 34.29 14.39 -1.81
CA ALA A 40 35.60 14.92 -1.40
C ALA A 40 36.29 14.03 -0.35
N VAL A 41 35.55 13.58 0.67
CA VAL A 41 36.08 12.65 1.69
C VAL A 41 36.45 11.30 1.07
N ALA A 42 35.68 10.79 0.11
CA ALA A 42 36.02 9.53 -0.57
C ALA A 42 37.30 9.66 -1.40
N LEU A 43 37.42 10.72 -2.21
CA LEU A 43 38.60 10.99 -3.02
C LEU A 43 39.86 11.13 -2.17
N LYS A 44 39.78 11.84 -1.04
CA LYS A 44 40.89 11.95 -0.08
C LYS A 44 41.30 10.58 0.47
N SER A 45 40.33 9.73 0.78
CA SER A 45 40.58 8.37 1.28
C SER A 45 41.23 7.48 0.22
N PHE A 46 40.78 7.56 -1.03
CA PHE A 46 41.37 6.80 -2.13
C PHE A 46 42.81 7.23 -2.39
N TYR A 47 43.10 8.52 -2.28
CA TYR A 47 44.47 9.04 -2.33
C TYR A 47 45.33 8.49 -1.17
N ASP A 48 44.85 8.57 0.07
CA ASP A 48 45.59 8.10 1.25
C ASP A 48 45.84 6.58 1.26
N PHE A 49 44.94 5.80 0.65
CA PHE A 49 45.10 4.36 0.51
C PHE A 49 45.99 3.96 -0.69
N ASN A 50 46.59 4.93 -1.38
CA ASN A 50 47.38 4.72 -2.59
C ASN A 50 46.65 3.88 -3.64
N LEU A 51 45.32 4.09 -3.81
CA LEU A 51 44.62 3.52 -4.96
C LEU A 51 45.17 4.22 -6.20
N ALA A 52 46.15 3.59 -6.85
CA ALA A 52 46.61 4.02 -8.16
C ALA A 52 45.40 4.10 -9.11
N LEU A 53 45.40 5.07 -10.04
CA LEU A 53 44.48 5.14 -11.19
C LEU A 53 44.78 4.00 -12.18
N SER A 54 44.84 2.78 -11.67
CA SER A 54 45.17 1.56 -12.36
C SER A 54 43.89 0.81 -12.74
N TYR A 55 43.97 0.04 -13.82
CA TYR A 55 42.87 -0.81 -14.27
C TYR A 55 42.38 -1.76 -13.17
N GLU A 56 43.29 -2.33 -12.36
CA GLU A 56 42.94 -3.23 -11.26
C GLU A 56 42.15 -2.55 -10.14
N SER A 57 42.48 -1.29 -9.80
CA SER A 57 41.72 -0.49 -8.83
C SER A 57 40.29 -0.23 -9.32
N PHE A 58 40.14 0.18 -10.58
CA PHE A 58 38.81 0.43 -11.17
C PHE A 58 37.98 -0.85 -11.29
N LYS A 59 38.61 -1.96 -11.70
CA LYS A 59 37.99 -3.28 -11.75
C LYS A 59 37.49 -3.71 -10.38
N TYR A 60 38.30 -3.52 -9.33
CA TYR A 60 37.91 -3.82 -7.95
C TYR A 60 36.71 -2.98 -7.49
N ILE A 61 36.73 -1.66 -7.72
CA ILE A 61 35.62 -0.76 -7.37
C ILE A 61 34.34 -1.17 -8.12
N GLY A 62 34.44 -1.38 -9.44
CA GLY A 62 33.31 -1.78 -10.28
C GLY A 62 32.70 -3.12 -9.83
N LEU A 63 33.55 -4.08 -9.46
CA LEU A 63 33.08 -5.38 -8.97
C LEU A 63 32.46 -5.27 -7.57
N CYS A 64 33.01 -4.44 -6.66
CA CYS A 64 32.35 -4.13 -5.38
C CYS A 64 30.95 -3.53 -5.58
N ILE A 65 30.81 -2.56 -6.49
CA ILE A 65 29.51 -1.95 -6.82
C ILE A 65 28.55 -3.02 -7.34
N LEU A 66 29.00 -3.85 -8.29
CA LEU A 66 28.19 -4.94 -8.85
C LEU A 66 27.71 -5.91 -7.76
N VAL A 67 28.60 -6.32 -6.86
CA VAL A 67 28.27 -7.21 -5.73
C VAL A 67 27.24 -6.55 -4.81
N MET A 68 27.44 -5.29 -4.43
CA MET A 68 26.49 -4.58 -3.56
C MET A 68 25.11 -4.42 -4.22
N LEU A 69 25.04 -4.06 -5.50
CA LEU A 69 23.78 -3.97 -6.24
C LEU A 69 23.11 -5.35 -6.39
N SER A 70 23.88 -6.38 -6.72
CA SER A 70 23.37 -7.75 -6.83
C SER A 70 22.83 -8.26 -5.49
N SER A 71 23.43 -7.86 -4.37
CA SER A 71 22.97 -8.24 -3.02
C SER A 71 21.55 -7.76 -2.73
N ILE A 72 21.17 -6.59 -3.24
CA ILE A 72 19.81 -6.03 -3.13
C ILE A 72 18.84 -6.84 -3.99
N ILE A 73 19.25 -7.19 -5.22
CA ILE A 73 18.44 -7.99 -6.15
C ILE A 73 18.17 -9.38 -5.56
N PHE A 74 19.19 -10.06 -5.04
CA PHE A 74 19.02 -11.38 -4.42
C PHE A 74 18.12 -11.30 -3.16
N ALA A 75 18.28 -10.26 -2.34
CA ALA A 75 17.40 -10.06 -1.18
C ALA A 75 15.94 -9.83 -1.61
N LEU A 76 15.70 -9.04 -2.67
CA LEU A 76 14.37 -8.82 -3.24
C LEU A 76 13.76 -10.13 -3.73
N LEU A 77 14.49 -10.90 -4.54
CA LEU A 77 14.01 -12.18 -5.06
C LEU A 77 13.68 -13.16 -3.94
N PHE A 78 14.50 -13.21 -2.88
CA PHE A 78 14.25 -14.05 -1.72
C PHE A 78 12.95 -13.64 -0.99
N VAL A 79 12.77 -12.36 -0.72
CA VAL A 79 11.57 -11.82 -0.06
C VAL A 79 10.31 -12.10 -0.88
N LEU A 80 10.37 -11.89 -2.20
CA LEU A 80 9.26 -12.22 -3.10
C LEU A 80 8.96 -13.72 -3.10
N GLY A 81 9.99 -14.57 -3.06
CA GLY A 81 9.83 -16.02 -2.92
C GLY A 81 9.09 -16.39 -1.64
N VAL A 82 9.52 -15.85 -0.49
CA VAL A 82 8.84 -16.05 0.81
C VAL A 82 7.38 -15.60 0.74
N ALA A 83 7.13 -14.41 0.20
CA ALA A 83 5.80 -13.83 0.07
C ALA A 83 4.87 -14.69 -0.80
N VAL A 84 5.37 -15.24 -1.91
CA VAL A 84 4.60 -16.13 -2.79
C VAL A 84 4.35 -17.47 -2.11
N VAL A 85 5.32 -18.05 -1.41
CA VAL A 85 5.16 -19.34 -0.72
C VAL A 85 4.10 -19.25 0.37
N ILE A 86 4.18 -18.26 1.26
CA ILE A 86 3.22 -18.09 2.36
C ILE A 86 1.79 -17.88 1.84
N ASP A 87 1.66 -17.06 0.80
CA ASP A 87 0.36 -16.78 0.21
C ASP A 87 -0.23 -17.96 -0.56
N SER A 88 0.62 -18.75 -1.23
CA SER A 88 0.20 -20.00 -1.87
C SER A 88 -0.31 -21.01 -0.84
N LEU A 89 0.32 -21.05 0.33
CA LEU A 89 -0.06 -21.92 1.44
C LEU A 89 -1.27 -21.42 2.25
N LYS A 90 -1.82 -20.24 1.93
CA LYS A 90 -2.97 -19.61 2.62
C LYS A 90 -2.70 -19.22 4.09
N PHE A 91 -1.45 -18.89 4.42
CA PHE A 91 -1.06 -18.36 5.74
C PHE A 91 -0.69 -16.87 5.69
N SER A 92 -1.21 -16.13 4.72
CA SER A 92 -0.98 -14.69 4.58
C SER A 92 -1.45 -13.91 5.79
N MET A 93 -0.72 -12.81 6.04
CA MET A 93 -0.91 -11.82 7.08
C MET A 93 -0.65 -12.34 8.49
N SER A 94 0.17 -13.37 8.66
CA SER A 94 0.52 -13.91 10.00
C SER A 94 1.03 -12.83 10.98
N TRP A 95 1.62 -11.77 10.45
CA TRP A 95 2.08 -10.59 11.16
C TRP A 95 1.00 -9.55 11.52
N TYR A 96 -0.27 -9.75 11.13
CA TYR A 96 -1.32 -8.74 11.30
C TYR A 96 -1.60 -8.40 12.77
N ASN A 97 -1.78 -9.43 13.60
CA ASN A 97 -1.86 -9.28 15.06
C ASN A 97 -0.46 -9.17 15.68
N ASN A 98 0.49 -9.99 15.22
CA ASN A 98 1.83 -10.11 15.77
C ASN A 98 2.87 -9.45 14.84
N THR A 99 2.93 -8.11 14.85
CA THR A 99 3.79 -7.33 13.92
C THR A 99 5.28 -7.64 14.03
N TRP A 100 5.74 -8.13 15.19
CA TRP A 100 7.11 -8.58 15.42
C TRP A 100 7.52 -9.75 14.52
N ILE A 101 6.56 -10.54 13.97
CA ILE A 101 6.84 -11.61 13.01
C ILE A 101 7.53 -11.06 11.75
N ILE A 102 7.22 -9.82 11.35
CA ILE A 102 7.82 -9.15 10.18
C ILE A 102 9.35 -9.12 10.29
N LEU A 103 9.87 -8.91 11.51
CA LEU A 103 11.32 -8.81 11.74
C LEU A 103 12.01 -10.12 11.35
N GLY A 104 11.56 -11.26 11.87
CA GLY A 104 12.19 -12.54 11.57
C GLY A 104 11.81 -13.09 10.20
N LEU A 105 10.61 -12.78 9.70
CA LEU A 105 10.12 -13.29 8.43
C LEU A 105 10.69 -12.55 7.22
N TYR A 106 10.91 -11.23 7.33
CA TYR A 106 11.38 -10.38 6.25
C TYR A 106 12.72 -9.70 6.56
N SER A 107 12.86 -8.96 7.67
CA SER A 107 14.11 -8.20 7.91
C SER A 107 15.34 -9.11 8.05
N VAL A 108 15.25 -10.16 8.86
CA VAL A 108 16.36 -11.11 9.09
C VAL A 108 16.85 -11.76 7.79
N PRO A 109 16.02 -12.39 6.95
CA PRO A 109 16.50 -12.97 5.71
C PRO A 109 17.04 -11.93 4.72
N ILE A 110 16.52 -10.70 4.70
CA ILE A 110 17.10 -9.60 3.93
C ILE A 110 18.55 -9.36 4.35
N VAL A 111 18.82 -9.28 5.67
CA VAL A 111 20.18 -9.15 6.19
C VAL A 111 21.04 -10.34 5.79
N VAL A 112 20.54 -11.57 5.95
CA VAL A 112 21.28 -12.81 5.63
C VAL A 112 21.69 -12.84 4.17
N VAL A 113 20.76 -12.60 3.24
CA VAL A 113 21.01 -12.71 1.80
C VAL A 113 21.92 -11.57 1.34
N SER A 114 21.61 -10.32 1.71
CA SER A 114 22.42 -9.16 1.29
C SER A 114 23.86 -9.25 1.84
N SER A 115 24.01 -9.54 3.13
CA SER A 115 25.31 -9.71 3.78
C SER A 115 26.05 -10.96 3.31
N GLY A 116 25.30 -12.03 3.00
CA GLY A 116 25.84 -13.29 2.49
C GLY A 116 26.50 -13.13 1.13
N VAL A 117 25.89 -12.39 0.21
CA VAL A 117 26.48 -12.09 -1.11
C VAL A 117 27.81 -11.33 -0.95
N VAL A 118 27.83 -10.32 -0.08
CA VAL A 118 29.07 -9.55 0.22
C VAL A 118 30.12 -10.44 0.90
N ALA A 119 29.72 -11.29 1.85
CA ALA A 119 30.63 -12.20 2.54
C ALA A 119 31.22 -13.27 1.60
N LEU A 120 30.43 -13.80 0.67
CA LEU A 120 30.90 -14.72 -0.36
C LEU A 120 31.93 -14.05 -1.26
N TYR A 121 31.64 -12.84 -1.73
CA TYR A 121 32.59 -12.05 -2.50
C TYR A 121 33.92 -11.86 -1.75
N ASN A 122 33.86 -11.46 -0.47
CA ASN A 122 35.04 -11.26 0.35
C ASN A 122 35.85 -12.55 0.59
N LYS A 123 35.18 -13.71 0.64
CA LYS A 123 35.84 -15.02 0.77
C LYS A 123 36.59 -15.42 -0.51
N TYR A 124 36.03 -15.14 -1.69
CA TYR A 124 36.61 -15.56 -2.98
C TYR A 124 37.54 -14.52 -3.59
N ASN A 125 37.45 -13.25 -3.21
CA ASN A 125 38.30 -12.18 -3.72
C ASN A 125 39.55 -11.96 -2.85
N THR A 126 40.37 -13.00 -2.69
CA THR A 126 41.62 -12.97 -1.90
C THR A 126 42.82 -12.39 -2.65
N LYS A 127 42.67 -12.02 -3.93
CA LYS A 127 43.77 -11.56 -4.79
C LYS A 127 44.13 -10.08 -4.66
N VAL A 128 43.47 -9.35 -3.76
CA VAL A 128 43.71 -7.92 -3.57
C VAL A 128 44.81 -7.75 -2.51
N SER A 129 45.94 -7.16 -2.88
CA SER A 129 47.10 -6.91 -2.00
C SER A 129 46.85 -5.86 -0.90
N LEU A 130 45.60 -5.48 -0.65
CA LEU A 130 45.21 -4.47 0.34
C LEU A 130 45.07 -5.12 1.72
N GLY A 131 45.56 -4.43 2.75
CA GLY A 131 45.33 -4.84 4.13
C GLY A 131 43.83 -4.92 4.44
N ILE A 132 43.44 -5.90 5.26
CA ILE A 132 42.04 -6.19 5.65
C ILE A 132 41.30 -4.93 6.14
N SER A 133 41.99 -4.04 6.87
CA SER A 133 41.45 -2.76 7.34
C SER A 133 41.07 -1.80 6.20
N ILE A 134 41.96 -1.69 5.20
CA ILE A 134 41.80 -0.79 4.06
C ILE A 134 40.69 -1.33 3.15
N HIS A 135 40.63 -2.65 2.96
CA HIS A 135 39.57 -3.32 2.21
C HIS A 135 38.18 -3.01 2.77
N ALA A 136 37.99 -3.13 4.09
CA ALA A 136 36.73 -2.81 4.75
C ALA A 136 36.36 -1.32 4.65
N GLN A 137 37.33 -0.41 4.85
CA GLN A 137 37.10 1.03 4.71
C GLN A 137 36.74 1.42 3.27
N LEU A 138 37.40 0.81 2.28
CA LEU A 138 37.13 1.03 0.86
C LEU A 138 35.71 0.58 0.50
N GLN A 139 35.27 -0.59 0.98
CA GLN A 139 33.89 -1.04 0.80
C GLN A 139 32.88 -0.08 1.45
N ALA A 140 33.17 0.43 2.65
CA ALA A 140 32.30 1.41 3.31
C ALA A 140 32.22 2.74 2.53
N HIS A 141 33.33 3.21 1.94
CA HIS A 141 33.30 4.37 1.05
C HIS A 141 32.48 4.12 -0.22
N ILE A 142 32.68 2.98 -0.88
CA ILE A 142 31.93 2.61 -2.09
C ILE A 142 30.43 2.55 -1.79
N LEU A 143 30.04 1.91 -0.69
CA LEU A 143 28.64 1.85 -0.27
C LEU A 143 28.08 3.25 -0.01
N ARG A 144 28.80 4.11 0.72
CA ARG A 144 28.39 5.50 0.95
C ARG A 144 28.21 6.26 -0.36
N LEU A 145 29.08 6.04 -1.35
CA LEU A 145 28.97 6.67 -2.67
C LEU A 145 27.75 6.16 -3.46
N ILE A 146 27.37 4.88 -3.33
CA ILE A 146 26.12 4.35 -3.90
C ILE A 146 24.92 5.09 -3.29
N TRP A 147 24.88 5.26 -1.96
CA TRP A 147 23.82 6.03 -1.30
C TRP A 147 23.84 7.51 -1.68
N THR A 148 25.03 8.09 -1.87
CA THR A 148 25.20 9.48 -2.34
C THR A 148 24.62 9.66 -3.74
N LEU A 149 24.87 8.72 -4.64
CA LEU A 149 24.28 8.72 -5.98
C LEU A 149 22.75 8.62 -5.92
N LEU A 150 22.20 7.78 -5.05
CA LEU A 150 20.75 7.69 -4.85
C LEU A 150 20.14 8.99 -4.32
N VAL A 151 20.82 9.70 -3.42
CA VAL A 151 20.40 11.04 -2.97
C VAL A 151 20.38 12.02 -4.13
N LEU A 152 21.41 12.05 -4.97
CA LEU A 152 21.48 12.93 -6.14
C LEU A 152 20.38 12.62 -7.15
N ILE A 153 20.21 11.35 -7.53
CA ILE A 153 19.13 10.92 -8.45
C ILE A 153 17.77 11.30 -7.87
N GLY A 154 17.52 11.00 -6.59
CA GLY A 154 16.27 11.35 -5.94
C GLY A 154 16.02 12.86 -5.89
N THR A 155 17.07 13.67 -5.73
CA THR A 155 17.00 15.13 -5.76
C THR A 155 16.64 15.63 -7.17
N CYS A 156 17.29 15.10 -8.21
CA CYS A 156 16.98 15.42 -9.61
C CYS A 156 15.54 15.03 -9.99
N CYS A 157 15.03 13.92 -9.45
CA CYS A 157 13.65 13.47 -9.65
C CYS A 157 12.61 14.20 -8.76
N GLY A 158 13.01 15.15 -7.91
CA GLY A 158 12.10 15.86 -7.01
C GLY A 158 11.51 15.00 -5.89
N ILE A 159 12.17 13.88 -5.53
CA ILE A 159 11.72 12.97 -4.48
C ILE A 159 12.00 13.58 -3.11
N ARG A 160 10.94 13.86 -2.36
CA ARG A 160 11.01 14.53 -1.05
C ARG A 160 11.51 13.63 0.07
N SER A 161 11.36 12.31 -0.04
CA SER A 161 11.82 11.33 0.96
C SER A 161 13.34 11.06 0.92
N THR A 162 14.09 11.80 0.10
CA THR A 162 15.56 11.70 0.03
C THR A 162 16.25 11.97 1.36
N TYR A 163 15.60 12.69 2.29
CA TYR A 163 16.11 12.93 3.65
C TYR A 163 16.47 11.62 4.38
N ALA A 164 15.74 10.53 4.14
CA ALA A 164 15.96 9.27 4.84
C ALA A 164 17.35 8.68 4.54
N ILE A 165 17.76 8.76 3.26
CA ILE A 165 19.09 8.31 2.82
C ILE A 165 20.15 9.38 3.07
N LEU A 166 19.79 10.66 2.96
CA LEU A 166 20.68 11.79 3.27
C LEU A 166 21.27 11.69 4.68
N VAL A 167 20.45 11.37 5.68
CA VAL A 167 20.89 11.22 7.07
C VAL A 167 21.96 10.13 7.18
N ILE A 168 21.84 9.02 6.46
CA ILE A 168 22.90 8.00 6.39
C ILE A 168 24.19 8.57 5.79
N VAL A 169 24.09 9.21 4.62
CA VAL A 169 25.26 9.75 3.91
C VAL A 169 25.97 10.82 4.75
N LEU A 170 25.20 11.68 5.42
CA LEU A 170 25.73 12.73 6.29
C LEU A 170 26.55 12.14 7.45
N PHE A 171 25.97 11.23 8.22
CA PHE A 171 26.63 10.65 9.40
C PHE A 171 27.81 9.75 9.01
N GLN A 172 27.72 8.99 7.92
CA GLN A 172 28.86 8.23 7.39
C GLN A 172 29.96 9.15 6.81
N THR A 173 29.61 10.31 6.26
CA THR A 173 30.62 11.28 5.82
C THR A 173 31.33 11.89 7.02
N ALA A 174 30.57 12.28 8.05
CA ALA A 174 31.11 12.79 9.30
C ALA A 174 32.01 11.77 10.00
N SER A 175 31.64 10.48 10.01
CA SER A 175 32.47 9.43 10.62
C SER A 175 33.85 9.35 9.98
N PHE A 176 33.92 9.35 8.65
CA PHE A 176 35.19 9.29 7.92
C PHE A 176 35.98 10.60 8.04
N LEU A 177 35.31 11.74 8.12
CA LEU A 177 35.98 13.01 8.40
C LEU A 177 36.71 12.97 9.75
N VAL A 178 36.04 12.49 10.81
CA VAL A 178 36.64 12.33 12.14
C VAL A 178 37.80 11.33 12.09
N ILE A 179 37.63 10.19 11.41
CA ILE A 179 38.69 9.19 11.23
C ILE A 179 39.94 9.84 10.59
N HIS A 180 39.77 10.67 9.56
CA HIS A 180 40.86 11.36 8.88
C HIS A 180 41.53 12.44 9.73
N ILE A 181 40.74 13.28 10.41
CA ILE A 181 41.25 14.36 11.27
C ILE A 181 42.17 13.80 12.36
N PHE A 182 41.75 12.70 13.00
CA PHE A 182 42.51 12.07 14.10
C PHE A 182 43.48 10.96 13.62
N ARG A 183 43.65 10.79 12.31
CA ARG A 183 44.52 9.76 11.70
C ARG A 183 44.25 8.33 12.20
N LEU A 184 42.98 7.99 12.43
CA LEU A 184 42.55 6.71 13.01
C LEU A 184 42.47 5.57 11.99
N GLN A 185 42.59 5.86 10.69
CA GLN A 185 42.43 4.91 9.57
C GLN A 185 43.39 3.71 9.64
N TYR A 186 44.55 3.88 10.29
CA TYR A 186 45.58 2.84 10.39
C TYR A 186 45.30 1.80 11.49
N SER A 187 44.37 2.08 12.40
CA SER A 187 44.04 1.20 13.52
C SER A 187 42.65 0.59 13.37
N VAL A 188 42.58 -0.72 13.09
CA VAL A 188 41.33 -1.47 12.82
C VAL A 188 40.24 -1.18 13.85
N HIS A 189 40.56 -1.30 15.13
CA HIS A 189 39.59 -1.12 16.21
C HIS A 189 39.11 0.33 16.36
N LYS A 190 40.00 1.31 16.13
CA LYS A 190 39.70 2.73 16.36
C LYS A 190 38.79 3.28 15.26
N TRP A 191 39.12 3.03 14.00
CA TRP A 191 38.26 3.48 12.90
C TRP A 191 36.91 2.77 12.93
N ALA A 192 36.88 1.46 13.20
CA ALA A 192 35.64 0.69 13.24
C ALA A 192 34.71 1.17 14.36
N MET A 193 35.26 1.49 15.54
CA MET A 193 34.49 2.06 16.65
C MET A 193 33.86 3.41 16.24
N VAL A 194 34.65 4.34 15.70
CA VAL A 194 34.13 5.65 15.24
C VAL A 194 33.06 5.47 14.18
N TYR A 195 33.30 4.59 13.19
CA TYR A 195 32.33 4.30 12.14
C TYR A 195 31.01 3.75 12.70
N VAL A 196 31.07 2.77 13.61
CA VAL A 196 29.87 2.18 14.24
C VAL A 196 29.11 3.22 15.06
N VAL A 197 29.79 4.02 15.89
CA VAL A 197 29.15 5.06 16.74
C VAL A 197 28.38 6.07 15.89
N PHE A 198 28.99 6.56 14.81
CA PHE A 198 28.32 7.51 13.92
C PHE A 198 27.17 6.86 13.13
N THR A 199 27.30 5.59 12.75
CA THR A 199 26.27 4.86 11.99
C THR A 199 25.08 4.44 12.87
N LEU A 200 25.25 4.33 14.19
CA LEU A 200 24.13 4.01 15.10
C LEU A 200 23.02 5.06 15.04
N ILE A 201 23.37 6.35 14.98
CA ILE A 201 22.39 7.45 14.95
C ILE A 201 21.45 7.37 13.72
N PRO A 202 21.93 7.37 12.46
CA PRO A 202 21.06 7.25 11.29
C PRO A 202 20.27 5.93 11.27
N ASN A 203 20.83 4.86 11.83
CA ASN A 203 20.14 3.57 11.89
C ASN A 203 19.00 3.56 12.90
N ILE A 204 19.17 4.14 14.09
CA ILE A 204 18.08 4.30 15.06
C ILE A 204 16.95 5.13 14.45
N PHE A 205 17.31 6.22 13.74
CA PHE A 205 16.36 7.06 13.02
C PHE A 205 15.55 6.23 12.01
N LEU A 206 16.22 5.48 11.14
CA LEU A 206 15.55 4.64 10.14
C LEU A 206 14.75 3.49 10.75
N MET A 207 15.22 2.87 11.83
CA MET A 207 14.47 1.84 12.55
C MET A 207 13.18 2.42 13.13
N LYS A 208 13.23 3.61 13.72
CA LYS A 208 12.05 4.30 14.26
C LYS A 208 11.07 4.69 13.15
N SER A 209 11.53 5.32 12.07
CA SER A 209 10.69 5.62 10.89
C SER A 209 10.12 4.34 10.27
N GLY A 210 10.90 3.26 10.26
CA GLY A 210 10.47 1.96 9.76
C GLY A 210 9.37 1.33 10.61
N LEU A 211 9.45 1.40 11.94
CA LEU A 211 8.39 0.94 12.83
C LEU A 211 7.08 1.70 12.63
N GLU A 212 7.15 3.01 12.45
CA GLU A 212 5.97 3.85 12.15
C GLU A 212 5.38 3.52 10.79
N PHE A 213 6.23 3.34 9.78
CA PHE A 213 5.82 2.94 8.45
C PHE A 213 5.12 1.58 8.45
N VAL A 214 5.69 0.57 9.14
CA VAL A 214 5.07 -0.75 9.30
C VAL A 214 3.76 -0.66 10.06
N SER A 215 3.71 0.14 11.14
CA SER A 215 2.48 0.35 11.92
C SER A 215 1.34 0.97 11.09
N LEU A 216 1.67 1.79 10.09
CA LEU A 216 0.71 2.32 9.12
C LEU A 216 0.33 1.26 8.06
N MET A 217 1.31 0.51 7.54
CA MET A 217 1.08 -0.46 6.46
C MET A 217 0.27 -1.68 6.89
N VAL A 218 0.45 -2.17 8.12
CA VAL A 218 -0.22 -3.38 8.62
C VAL A 218 -1.75 -3.26 8.57
N PRO A 219 -2.39 -2.20 9.12
CA PRO A 219 -3.83 -1.99 9.01
C PRO A 219 -4.33 -1.79 7.57
N ILE A 220 -3.53 -1.13 6.71
CA ILE A 220 -3.88 -0.90 5.31
C ILE A 220 -3.93 -2.24 4.57
N CYS A 221 -2.92 -3.09 4.76
CA CYS A 221 -2.86 -4.42 4.14
C CYS A 221 -3.99 -5.36 4.61
N GLY A 222 -4.51 -5.17 5.81
CA GLY A 222 -5.72 -5.88 6.27
C GLY A 222 -7.02 -5.43 5.60
N ARG A 223 -6.99 -4.46 4.67
CA ARG A 223 -8.18 -3.89 4.00
C ARG A 223 -7.98 -3.58 2.50
N ILE A 224 -6.92 -4.07 1.87
CA ILE A 224 -6.62 -3.76 0.45
C ILE A 224 -7.37 -4.64 -0.56
N GLY A 225 -8.27 -5.50 -0.09
CA GLY A 225 -9.04 -6.44 -0.91
C GLY A 225 -8.39 -7.82 -1.01
N SER A 226 -9.18 -8.80 -1.46
CA SER A 226 -8.73 -10.19 -1.60
C SER A 226 -7.84 -10.44 -2.84
N GLU A 227 -7.72 -9.48 -3.74
CA GLU A 227 -6.98 -9.61 -4.99
C GLU A 227 -5.46 -9.44 -4.81
N LYS A 228 -5.06 -8.40 -4.07
CA LYS A 228 -3.67 -8.02 -3.87
C LYS A 228 -3.00 -8.92 -2.84
N ASN A 229 -1.72 -9.24 -3.04
CA ASN A 229 -0.94 -10.00 -2.07
C ASN A 229 -0.28 -9.04 -1.06
N PRO A 230 -0.74 -9.02 0.21
CA PRO A 230 -0.17 -8.15 1.25
C PRO A 230 1.27 -8.53 1.63
N GLU A 231 1.67 -9.80 1.45
CA GLU A 231 3.03 -10.26 1.74
C GLU A 231 4.06 -9.58 0.84
N ILE A 232 3.73 -9.37 -0.44
CA ILE A 232 4.62 -8.66 -1.38
C ILE A 232 4.78 -7.20 -0.97
N ILE A 233 3.68 -6.54 -0.59
CA ILE A 233 3.68 -5.13 -0.20
C ILE A 233 4.53 -4.93 1.06
N VAL A 234 4.28 -5.71 2.12
CA VAL A 234 5.04 -5.62 3.37
C VAL A 234 6.48 -6.08 3.18
N GLY A 235 6.72 -7.16 2.44
CA GLY A 235 8.07 -7.64 2.16
C GLY A 235 8.94 -6.60 1.45
N VAL A 236 8.43 -5.99 0.37
CA VAL A 236 9.15 -4.95 -0.39
C VAL A 236 9.34 -3.69 0.45
N ALA A 237 8.32 -3.27 1.20
CA ALA A 237 8.43 -2.16 2.15
C ALA A 237 9.58 -2.38 3.16
N VAL A 238 9.61 -3.56 3.78
CA VAL A 238 10.63 -3.93 4.76
C VAL A 238 12.00 -4.04 4.13
N LEU A 239 12.11 -4.49 2.87
CA LEU A 239 13.36 -4.49 2.10
C LEU A 239 13.92 -3.06 1.96
N VAL A 240 13.10 -2.11 1.52
CA VAL A 240 13.51 -0.70 1.34
C VAL A 240 13.99 -0.08 2.65
N LEU A 241 13.43 -0.48 3.79
CA LEU A 241 13.83 0.01 5.12
C LEU A 241 15.06 -0.73 5.68
N THR A 242 15.17 -2.03 5.44
CA THR A 242 16.22 -2.89 6.06
C THR A 242 17.54 -2.80 5.32
N ILE A 243 17.54 -2.64 3.99
CA ILE A 243 18.78 -2.57 3.19
C ILE A 243 19.67 -1.38 3.60
N PRO A 244 19.18 -0.14 3.76
CA PRO A 244 20.02 0.98 4.18
C PRO A 244 20.68 0.76 5.55
N ILE A 245 19.93 0.16 6.49
CA ILE A 245 20.44 -0.17 7.83
C ILE A 245 21.50 -1.27 7.76
N SER A 246 21.15 -2.41 7.15
CA SER A 246 21.99 -3.60 7.14
C SER A 246 23.25 -3.45 6.28
N SER A 247 23.14 -2.79 5.13
CA SER A 247 24.28 -2.56 4.24
C SER A 247 25.38 -1.76 4.92
N SER A 248 25.04 -0.81 5.80
CA SER A 248 26.01 -0.02 6.55
C SER A 248 26.98 -0.87 7.41
N TYR A 249 26.57 -2.08 7.80
CA TYR A 249 27.43 -3.00 8.55
C TYR A 249 28.11 -4.07 7.68
N ALA A 250 27.70 -4.23 6.42
CA ALA A 250 28.24 -5.26 5.52
C ALA A 250 29.78 -5.16 5.32
N PRO A 251 30.41 -3.97 5.19
CA PRO A 251 31.86 -3.86 5.08
C PRO A 251 32.62 -4.40 6.31
N LEU A 252 31.98 -4.38 7.49
CA LEU A 252 32.59 -4.86 8.73
C LEU A 252 32.66 -6.39 8.80
N LEU A 253 31.92 -7.11 7.96
CA LEU A 253 31.93 -8.58 7.91
C LEU A 253 33.33 -9.13 7.60
N VAL A 254 34.14 -8.36 6.85
CA VAL A 254 35.54 -8.71 6.53
C VAL A 254 36.41 -8.75 7.78
N LEU A 255 36.08 -7.95 8.78
CA LEU A 255 36.83 -7.88 10.05
C LEU A 255 36.46 -9.03 11.00
N LEU A 256 35.36 -9.75 10.74
CA LEU A 256 34.92 -10.85 11.57
C LEU A 256 35.77 -12.10 11.31
N ARG A 257 36.16 -12.79 12.37
CA ARG A 257 36.88 -14.08 12.26
C ARG A 257 36.03 -15.18 11.62
N LYS A 258 34.72 -15.21 11.91
CA LYS A 258 33.78 -16.25 11.46
C LYS A 258 32.44 -15.64 11.01
N PRO A 259 32.39 -14.92 9.87
CA PRO A 259 31.15 -14.28 9.39
C PRO A 259 30.05 -15.29 9.05
N HIS A 260 30.42 -16.51 8.65
CA HIS A 260 29.46 -17.59 8.37
C HIS A 260 28.66 -18.02 9.62
N LEU A 261 29.23 -17.91 10.82
CA LEU A 261 28.52 -18.26 12.06
C LEU A 261 27.39 -17.25 12.34
N LEU A 262 27.67 -15.95 12.16
CA LEU A 262 26.66 -14.90 12.27
C LEU A 262 25.52 -15.14 11.27
N LEU A 263 25.86 -15.38 10.00
CA LEU A 263 24.85 -15.65 8.97
C LEU A 263 24.06 -16.93 9.24
N ALA A 264 24.69 -17.98 9.76
CA ALA A 264 24.01 -19.21 10.16
C ALA A 264 23.04 -18.97 11.33
N THR A 265 23.44 -18.19 12.35
CA THR A 265 22.55 -17.84 13.47
C THR A 265 21.33 -17.03 13.02
N LEU A 266 21.53 -16.05 12.14
CA LEU A 266 20.42 -15.27 11.57
C LEU A 266 19.53 -16.14 10.67
N SER A 267 20.11 -17.07 9.91
CA SER A 267 19.33 -18.03 9.11
C SER A 267 18.48 -18.93 9.99
N ALA A 268 19.00 -19.39 11.14
CA ALA A 268 18.23 -20.16 12.11
C ALA A 268 17.06 -19.34 12.68
N VAL A 269 17.27 -18.04 12.98
CA VAL A 269 16.19 -17.14 13.40
C VAL A 269 15.11 -17.05 12.33
N PHE A 270 15.48 -16.86 11.05
CA PHE A 270 14.50 -16.87 9.96
C PHE A 270 13.69 -18.17 9.90
N VAL A 271 14.34 -19.33 10.00
CA VAL A 271 13.67 -20.63 9.98
C VAL A 271 12.67 -20.77 11.14
N ILE A 272 13.04 -20.31 12.35
CA ILE A 272 12.13 -20.31 13.51
C ILE A 272 10.89 -19.47 13.21
N PHE A 273 11.06 -18.25 12.69
CA PHE A 273 9.94 -17.37 12.36
C PHE A 273 9.09 -17.90 11.22
N PHE A 274 9.71 -18.52 10.22
CA PHE A 274 9.00 -19.19 9.13
C PHE A 274 8.13 -20.34 9.66
N ILE A 275 8.62 -21.12 10.63
CA ILE A 275 7.82 -22.17 11.29
C ILE A 275 6.66 -21.55 12.09
N ILE A 276 6.89 -20.44 12.81
CA ILE A 276 5.86 -19.75 13.61
C ILE A 276 4.64 -19.38 12.75
N VAL A 277 4.82 -19.01 11.48
CA VAL A 277 3.74 -18.70 10.54
C VAL A 277 2.70 -19.82 10.45
N PHE A 278 3.13 -21.09 10.56
CA PHE A 278 2.26 -22.27 10.46
C PHE A 278 1.66 -22.73 11.80
N THR A 279 1.93 -22.01 12.88
CA THR A 279 1.42 -22.31 14.22
C THR A 279 0.24 -21.40 14.58
N PRO A 280 -0.50 -21.67 15.67
CA PRO A 280 -1.53 -20.74 16.16
C PRO A 280 -1.04 -19.31 16.43
N LEU A 281 0.26 -19.11 16.70
CA LEU A 281 0.84 -17.77 16.84
C LEU A 281 0.88 -16.98 15.52
N GLY A 282 0.94 -17.69 14.40
CA GLY A 282 0.83 -17.13 13.06
C GLY A 282 -0.61 -16.86 12.63
N PHE A 283 -1.62 -17.14 13.48
CA PHE A 283 -3.00 -16.79 13.14
C PHE A 283 -3.16 -15.25 13.13
N PRO A 284 -3.63 -14.67 12.02
CA PRO A 284 -3.62 -13.22 11.82
C PRO A 284 -4.59 -12.44 12.71
N TYR A 285 -5.68 -13.04 13.20
CA TYR A 285 -6.79 -12.28 13.80
C TYR A 285 -6.94 -12.50 15.30
N SER A 286 -7.40 -11.45 16.00
CA SER A 286 -7.73 -11.52 17.42
C SER A 286 -8.94 -10.66 17.77
N GLY A 287 -9.82 -11.20 18.61
CA GLY A 287 -10.97 -10.50 19.21
C GLY A 287 -10.73 -10.08 20.66
N THR A 288 -9.49 -10.18 21.16
CA THR A 288 -9.16 -9.79 22.55
C THR A 288 -9.13 -8.28 22.70
N GLU A 289 -9.73 -7.76 23.77
CA GLU A 289 -9.80 -6.32 24.04
C GLU A 289 -8.42 -5.65 24.18
N ASN A 290 -7.42 -6.36 24.70
CA ASN A 290 -6.07 -5.82 24.93
C ASN A 290 -5.24 -5.64 23.65
N SER A 291 -5.53 -6.40 22.59
CA SER A 291 -4.83 -6.33 21.30
C SER A 291 -5.78 -6.75 20.18
N PRO A 292 -6.72 -5.86 19.79
CA PRO A 292 -7.72 -6.18 18.80
C PRO A 292 -7.11 -6.16 17.39
N ALA A 293 -7.18 -7.30 16.70
CA ALA A 293 -6.77 -7.45 15.31
C ALA A 293 -7.90 -8.10 14.50
N PRO A 294 -9.05 -7.43 14.32
CA PRO A 294 -10.21 -8.08 13.76
C PRO A 294 -10.15 -8.17 12.23
N GLN A 295 -10.63 -9.30 11.69
CA GLN A 295 -10.99 -9.39 10.28
C GLN A 295 -12.34 -8.69 10.06
N ARG A 296 -12.39 -7.74 9.12
CA ARG A 296 -13.55 -6.86 8.94
C ARG A 296 -14.42 -7.30 7.77
N TYR A 297 -15.72 -7.34 8.01
CA TYR A 297 -16.71 -7.71 7.02
C TYR A 297 -17.74 -6.60 6.85
N TRP A 298 -17.85 -6.08 5.64
CA TRP A 298 -19.02 -5.27 5.25
C TRP A 298 -20.04 -6.21 4.67
N ILE A 299 -21.18 -6.28 5.34
CA ILE A 299 -22.23 -7.23 5.02
C ILE A 299 -23.47 -6.41 4.71
N TYR A 300 -23.97 -6.51 3.48
CA TYR A 300 -25.21 -5.88 3.08
C TYR A 300 -26.29 -6.95 2.97
N HIS A 301 -27.40 -6.78 3.67
CA HIS A 301 -28.65 -7.42 3.28
C HIS A 301 -29.28 -6.56 2.19
N LEU A 302 -29.08 -6.97 0.94
CA LEU A 302 -29.30 -6.14 -0.25
C LEU A 302 -30.55 -6.60 -1.01
N GLN A 303 -31.35 -5.63 -1.44
CA GLN A 303 -32.37 -5.80 -2.48
C GLN A 303 -31.93 -5.08 -3.76
N LYS A 304 -31.98 -5.75 -4.90
CA LYS A 304 -31.71 -5.20 -6.23
C LYS A 304 -33.01 -5.18 -7.03
N GLN A 305 -33.34 -4.05 -7.65
CA GLN A 305 -34.40 -3.90 -8.64
C GLN A 305 -33.76 -3.33 -9.91
N ILE A 306 -33.38 -4.21 -10.82
CA ILE A 306 -32.62 -3.84 -12.01
C ILE A 306 -33.59 -3.74 -13.19
N HIS A 307 -33.72 -2.55 -13.74
CA HIS A 307 -34.46 -2.33 -14.98
C HIS A 307 -33.61 -2.67 -16.19
N TYR A 308 -34.13 -3.52 -17.08
CA TYR A 308 -33.53 -3.85 -18.36
C TYR A 308 -34.47 -3.43 -19.49
N ASP A 309 -33.90 -2.75 -20.50
CA ASP A 309 -34.64 -2.22 -21.66
C ASP A 309 -35.56 -3.27 -22.32
N ASN A 310 -35.13 -4.53 -22.40
CA ASN A 310 -35.84 -5.59 -23.14
C ASN A 310 -36.55 -6.64 -22.27
N SER A 311 -36.28 -6.69 -20.95
CA SER A 311 -36.79 -7.77 -20.08
C SER A 311 -37.55 -7.30 -18.84
N GLY A 312 -37.80 -5.99 -18.75
CA GLY A 312 -38.46 -5.37 -17.61
C GLY A 312 -37.58 -5.32 -16.37
N THR A 313 -38.21 -5.16 -15.20
CA THR A 313 -37.51 -5.04 -13.92
C THR A 313 -37.32 -6.42 -13.27
N LYS A 314 -36.06 -6.80 -13.01
CA LYS A 314 -35.71 -8.01 -12.26
C LYS A 314 -35.41 -7.68 -10.82
N ASN A 315 -36.06 -8.40 -9.90
CA ASN A 315 -35.84 -8.26 -8.47
C ASN A 315 -34.99 -9.43 -7.95
N LYS A 316 -33.92 -9.12 -7.23
CA LYS A 316 -33.10 -10.11 -6.52
C LYS A 316 -32.77 -9.61 -5.13
N SER A 317 -32.60 -10.52 -4.19
CA SER A 317 -32.17 -10.20 -2.82
C SER A 317 -31.16 -11.20 -2.30
N GLY A 318 -30.35 -10.77 -1.34
CA GLY A 318 -29.31 -11.62 -0.79
C GLY A 318 -28.39 -10.90 0.19
N PHE A 319 -27.49 -11.68 0.79
CA PHE A 319 -26.38 -11.18 1.57
C PHE A 319 -25.18 -10.95 0.66
N PHE A 320 -24.68 -9.73 0.65
CA PHE A 320 -23.48 -9.34 -0.07
C PHE A 320 -22.36 -9.08 0.93
N LEU A 321 -21.29 -9.86 0.83
CA LEU A 321 -20.10 -9.72 1.66
C LEU A 321 -18.99 -9.11 0.82
N PHE A 322 -18.54 -7.92 1.21
CA PHE A 322 -17.44 -7.26 0.56
C PHE A 322 -16.10 -7.81 1.08
N ASN A 323 -15.35 -8.50 0.23
CA ASN A 323 -14.13 -9.22 0.62
C ASN A 323 -12.91 -8.28 0.67
N LEU A 324 -12.83 -7.48 1.74
CA LEU A 324 -11.79 -6.47 1.98
C LEU A 324 -10.40 -7.05 2.34
N ASP A 325 -10.33 -8.33 2.65
CA ASP A 325 -9.17 -8.95 3.28
C ASP A 325 -8.71 -10.16 2.44
N ARG A 326 -7.39 -10.43 2.43
CA ARG A 326 -6.77 -11.50 1.64
C ARG A 326 -7.31 -12.90 1.97
N ASN A 327 -7.63 -13.15 3.24
CA ASN A 327 -8.12 -14.44 3.71
C ASN A 327 -9.66 -14.55 3.59
N SER A 328 -10.37 -13.46 3.28
CA SER A 328 -11.80 -13.49 3.02
C SER A 328 -12.12 -14.08 1.64
N PRO A 329 -13.15 -14.95 1.53
CA PRO A 329 -14.05 -15.42 2.58
C PRO A 329 -13.59 -16.75 3.23
N ASN A 330 -12.43 -17.28 2.85
CA ASN A 330 -12.00 -18.64 3.23
C ASN A 330 -11.86 -18.83 4.75
N SER A 331 -11.43 -17.78 5.47
CA SER A 331 -11.28 -17.80 6.94
C SER A 331 -12.57 -18.11 7.70
N ILE A 332 -13.74 -17.73 7.15
CA ILE A 332 -15.05 -17.88 7.81
C ILE A 332 -15.87 -19.07 7.31
N LYS A 333 -15.48 -19.71 6.19
CA LYS A 333 -16.25 -20.82 5.57
C LYS A 333 -16.58 -21.97 6.52
N LYS A 334 -15.72 -22.22 7.51
CA LYS A 334 -15.92 -23.29 8.50
C LYS A 334 -16.87 -22.91 9.65
N TYR A 335 -17.18 -21.63 9.80
CA TYR A 335 -18.02 -21.10 10.89
C TYR A 335 -19.42 -20.72 10.42
N VAL A 336 -19.51 -20.14 9.22
CA VAL A 336 -20.77 -19.61 8.67
C VAL A 336 -21.32 -20.59 7.65
N SER A 337 -22.45 -21.22 7.97
CA SER A 337 -23.01 -22.33 7.19
C SER A 337 -23.53 -21.92 5.81
N GLU A 338 -24.11 -20.72 5.71
CA GLU A 338 -24.68 -20.13 4.49
C GLU A 338 -23.61 -19.86 3.42
N MET A 339 -22.33 -19.83 3.79
CA MET A 339 -21.23 -19.73 2.84
C MET A 339 -21.17 -20.90 1.85
N LYS A 340 -21.82 -22.04 2.15
CA LYS A 340 -21.95 -23.16 1.21
C LYS A 340 -22.84 -22.82 0.01
N ASN A 341 -23.78 -21.91 0.19
CA ASN A 341 -24.73 -21.46 -0.85
C ASN A 341 -24.23 -20.21 -1.57
N MET A 342 -22.95 -19.85 -1.40
CA MET A 342 -22.38 -18.70 -2.09
C MET A 342 -22.41 -18.92 -3.61
N THR A 343 -22.82 -17.89 -4.33
CA THR A 343 -22.74 -17.84 -5.79
C THR A 343 -21.80 -16.72 -6.21
N GLU A 344 -21.35 -16.80 -7.46
CA GLU A 344 -20.70 -15.64 -8.08
C GLU A 344 -21.70 -14.49 -8.22
N ILE A 345 -21.16 -13.27 -8.33
CA ILE A 345 -21.98 -12.08 -8.53
C ILE A 345 -22.39 -12.06 -9.99
N ASP A 346 -23.64 -12.42 -10.25
CA ASP A 346 -24.27 -12.29 -11.55
C ASP A 346 -24.82 -10.86 -11.77
N ASP A 347 -25.42 -10.61 -12.94
CA ASP A 347 -26.05 -9.35 -13.34
C ASP A 347 -25.09 -8.17 -13.53
N CYS A 348 -23.83 -8.45 -13.90
CA CYS A 348 -22.82 -7.41 -14.20
C CYS A 348 -23.09 -6.58 -15.46
N ASP A 349 -24.12 -6.93 -16.24
CA ASP A 349 -24.72 -6.05 -17.25
C ASP A 349 -25.27 -4.74 -16.62
N ALA A 350 -25.71 -4.80 -15.36
CA ALA A 350 -26.07 -3.62 -14.60
C ALA A 350 -24.82 -2.87 -14.14
N ILE A 351 -24.95 -1.56 -13.93
CA ILE A 351 -23.83 -0.73 -13.47
C ILE A 351 -23.29 -1.29 -12.15
N PHE A 352 -22.01 -1.69 -12.15
CA PHE A 352 -21.34 -2.34 -11.02
C PHE A 352 -22.08 -3.57 -10.44
N CYS A 353 -22.70 -4.38 -11.31
CA CYS A 353 -23.45 -5.59 -10.96
C CYS A 353 -24.60 -5.36 -9.97
N GLY A 354 -25.13 -4.13 -9.90
CA GLY A 354 -26.21 -3.78 -8.97
C GLY A 354 -25.78 -3.73 -7.51
N LEU A 355 -24.52 -3.35 -7.22
CA LEU A 355 -23.95 -3.38 -5.88
C LEU A 355 -23.64 -1.97 -5.34
N PRO A 356 -23.79 -1.75 -4.01
CA PRO A 356 -23.53 -0.46 -3.37
C PRO A 356 -22.03 -0.20 -3.20
N LEU A 357 -21.38 0.35 -4.23
CA LEU A 357 -20.00 0.82 -4.13
C LEU A 357 -19.87 2.12 -3.33
N ALA A 358 -19.03 2.13 -2.29
CA ALA A 358 -18.67 3.35 -1.57
C ALA A 358 -17.48 4.12 -2.17
N SER A 359 -16.79 3.59 -3.19
CA SER A 359 -15.64 4.24 -3.83
C SER A 359 -15.32 3.57 -5.17
N PRO A 360 -14.84 4.32 -6.19
CA PRO A 360 -14.35 3.74 -7.44
C PRO A 360 -13.21 2.75 -7.25
N ARG A 361 -12.38 2.94 -6.22
CA ARG A 361 -11.21 2.08 -5.95
C ARG A 361 -11.57 0.65 -5.56
N MET A 362 -12.84 0.42 -5.23
CA MET A 362 -13.36 -0.86 -4.78
C MET A 362 -13.89 -1.73 -5.92
N VAL A 363 -13.92 -1.21 -7.14
CA VAL A 363 -14.41 -1.93 -8.32
C VAL A 363 -13.67 -3.26 -8.53
N SER A 364 -12.34 -3.29 -8.38
CA SER A 364 -11.58 -4.54 -8.60
C SER A 364 -11.89 -5.62 -7.55
N THR A 365 -12.24 -5.20 -6.33
CA THR A 365 -12.61 -6.12 -5.23
C THR A 365 -14.02 -6.66 -5.37
N LEU A 366 -14.91 -6.02 -6.15
CA LEU A 366 -16.26 -6.51 -6.40
C LEU A 366 -16.27 -7.91 -6.99
N TYR A 367 -15.45 -8.17 -8.01
CA TYR A 367 -15.42 -9.45 -8.72
C TYR A 367 -15.08 -10.65 -7.83
N ARG A 368 -14.39 -10.40 -6.71
CA ARG A 368 -14.03 -11.44 -5.74
C ARG A 368 -14.84 -11.37 -4.45
N SER A 369 -15.88 -10.53 -4.42
CA SER A 369 -16.81 -10.44 -3.30
C SER A 369 -17.83 -11.57 -3.36
N THR A 370 -18.53 -11.81 -2.25
CA THR A 370 -19.39 -12.99 -2.12
C THR A 370 -20.85 -12.58 -2.12
N TRP A 371 -21.67 -13.29 -2.90
CA TRP A 371 -23.13 -13.17 -2.89
C TRP A 371 -23.76 -14.46 -2.35
N ILE A 372 -24.74 -14.33 -1.48
CA ILE A 372 -25.52 -15.44 -0.92
C ILE A 372 -26.99 -15.11 -1.13
N PRO A 373 -27.75 -15.88 -1.94
CA PRO A 373 -29.18 -15.66 -2.12
C PRO A 373 -29.94 -15.74 -0.79
N ALA A 374 -30.83 -14.78 -0.55
CA ALA A 374 -31.68 -14.71 0.65
C ALA A 374 -32.95 -13.90 0.37
N ASP A 375 -33.93 -14.01 1.27
CA ASP A 375 -35.16 -13.21 1.24
C ASP A 375 -34.86 -11.70 1.32
N PRO A 376 -35.77 -10.80 0.90
CA PRO A 376 -35.52 -9.36 0.91
C PRO A 376 -35.38 -8.77 2.33
N PRO A 377 -34.58 -7.69 2.49
CA PRO A 377 -34.47 -6.93 3.74
C PRO A 377 -35.75 -6.15 4.06
N ILE A 378 -35.92 -5.80 5.33
CA ILE A 378 -36.94 -4.83 5.78
C ILE A 378 -36.31 -3.43 5.72
N LEU A 379 -36.58 -2.70 4.64
CA LEU A 379 -35.97 -1.39 4.42
C LEU A 379 -36.70 -0.28 5.21
N PRO A 380 -35.98 0.61 5.91
CA PRO A 380 -36.60 1.72 6.64
C PRO A 380 -37.33 2.72 5.73
N THR A 381 -36.79 2.92 4.53
CA THR A 381 -37.32 3.86 3.54
C THR A 381 -36.97 3.32 2.17
N ASP A 382 -37.89 3.48 1.22
CA ASP A 382 -37.61 3.11 -0.17
C ASP A 382 -36.78 4.19 -0.87
N ILE A 383 -36.12 3.84 -1.97
CA ILE A 383 -35.46 4.82 -2.83
C ILE A 383 -36.36 5.13 -4.00
N ASP A 384 -36.53 6.41 -4.26
CA ASP A 384 -37.23 6.89 -5.44
C ASP A 384 -36.40 7.96 -6.18
N LEU A 385 -36.45 7.88 -7.50
CA LEU A 385 -35.80 8.81 -8.42
C LEU A 385 -36.90 9.48 -9.24
N ALA A 386 -37.26 10.70 -8.87
CA ALA A 386 -38.24 11.50 -9.58
C ALA A 386 -37.55 12.32 -10.69
N LEU A 387 -38.06 12.21 -11.91
CA LEU A 387 -37.73 13.12 -13.01
C LEU A 387 -38.69 14.32 -12.94
N ASN A 388 -38.17 15.47 -12.51
CA ASN A 388 -38.98 16.69 -12.36
C ASN A 388 -39.22 17.39 -13.69
N SER A 389 -38.20 17.44 -14.55
CA SER A 389 -38.29 18.06 -15.87
C SER A 389 -37.26 17.48 -16.83
N LYS A 390 -37.59 17.51 -18.12
CA LYS A 390 -36.72 17.14 -19.25
C LYS A 390 -36.82 18.23 -20.30
N THR A 391 -35.73 18.91 -20.60
CA THR A 391 -35.65 19.91 -21.68
C THR A 391 -34.64 19.48 -22.72
N VAL A 392 -34.88 19.86 -23.97
CA VAL A 392 -34.01 19.53 -25.11
C VAL A 392 -33.67 20.83 -25.82
N GLU A 393 -32.40 21.21 -25.83
CA GLU A 393 -31.89 22.43 -26.43
C GLU A 393 -30.62 22.08 -27.22
N ASP A 394 -30.58 22.39 -28.53
CA ASP A 394 -29.38 22.28 -29.39
C ASP A 394 -28.60 20.95 -29.31
N GLY A 395 -29.30 19.80 -29.24
CA GLY A 395 -28.68 18.47 -29.15
C GLY A 395 -28.14 18.11 -27.76
N ILE A 396 -28.48 18.92 -26.76
CA ILE A 396 -28.25 18.67 -25.34
C ILE A 396 -29.61 18.40 -24.67
N ILE A 397 -29.68 17.30 -23.94
CA ILE A 397 -30.85 16.93 -23.15
C ILE A 397 -30.53 17.19 -21.70
N VAL A 398 -31.29 18.07 -21.05
CA VAL A 398 -31.13 18.41 -19.65
C VAL A 398 -32.21 17.72 -18.83
N PHE A 399 -31.79 16.88 -17.89
CA PHE A 399 -32.64 16.20 -16.94
C PHE A 399 -32.55 16.88 -15.58
N ASN A 400 -33.68 17.06 -14.90
CA ASN A 400 -33.74 17.50 -13.52
C ASN A 400 -34.25 16.37 -12.63
N PHE A 401 -33.36 15.84 -11.79
CA PHE A 401 -33.67 14.72 -10.92
C PHE A 401 -33.80 15.16 -9.47
N THR A 402 -34.73 14.53 -8.76
CA THR A 402 -34.78 14.52 -7.30
C THR A 402 -34.73 13.09 -6.81
N ILE A 403 -33.76 12.81 -5.94
CA ILE A 403 -33.60 11.53 -5.27
C ILE A 403 -34.02 11.69 -3.82
N LEU A 404 -34.85 10.77 -3.34
CA LEU A 404 -35.19 10.61 -1.94
C LEU A 404 -34.90 9.16 -1.55
N GLY A 405 -34.23 8.95 -0.41
CA GLY A 405 -33.82 7.60 -0.04
C GLY A 405 -33.06 7.48 1.27
N ALA A 406 -31.91 6.80 1.22
CA ALA A 406 -31.08 6.53 2.39
C ALA A 406 -30.16 7.72 2.74
N ASP A 407 -29.70 7.78 3.99
CA ASP A 407 -28.74 8.79 4.45
C ASP A 407 -27.40 8.72 3.72
N SER A 408 -27.03 7.55 3.19
CA SER A 408 -25.86 7.40 2.32
C SER A 408 -26.27 6.73 1.01
N MET A 409 -26.03 7.41 -0.10
CA MET A 409 -26.37 6.95 -1.44
C MET A 409 -25.17 7.03 -2.37
N SER A 410 -25.06 6.02 -3.23
CA SER A 410 -24.15 6.01 -4.36
C SER A 410 -24.99 6.08 -5.63
N ILE A 411 -24.85 7.16 -6.39
CA ILE A 411 -25.63 7.41 -7.60
C ILE A 411 -24.70 7.22 -8.78
N TYR A 412 -25.11 6.36 -9.70
CA TYR A 412 -24.38 5.99 -10.90
C TYR A 412 -25.07 6.61 -12.11
N LEU A 413 -24.33 7.39 -12.88
CA LEU A 413 -24.79 7.96 -14.15
C LEU A 413 -23.97 7.33 -15.27
N SER A 414 -24.63 6.64 -16.19
CA SER A 414 -23.98 6.07 -17.36
C SER A 414 -24.66 6.50 -18.65
N PRO A 415 -24.07 7.42 -19.43
CA PRO A 415 -24.55 7.73 -20.77
C PRO A 415 -24.59 6.47 -21.65
N LYS A 416 -25.59 6.36 -22.52
CA LYS A 416 -25.68 5.28 -23.52
C LYS A 416 -24.65 5.51 -24.64
N ASN A 417 -24.43 4.50 -25.48
CA ASN A 417 -23.49 4.59 -26.60
C ASN A 417 -23.86 5.77 -27.53
N GLY A 418 -22.86 6.59 -27.89
CA GLY A 418 -23.04 7.80 -28.69
C GLY A 418 -23.51 9.03 -27.91
N ALA A 419 -23.83 8.91 -26.61
CA ALA A 419 -24.13 10.02 -25.73
C ALA A 419 -22.95 10.33 -24.80
N LYS A 420 -22.76 11.60 -24.43
CA LYS A 420 -21.71 12.05 -23.52
C LYS A 420 -22.29 12.96 -22.44
N LEU A 421 -21.81 12.80 -21.19
CA LEU A 421 -22.11 13.73 -20.12
C LEU A 421 -21.35 15.05 -20.37
N ASP A 422 -22.10 16.15 -20.44
CA ASP A 422 -21.57 17.49 -20.71
C ASP A 422 -21.38 18.29 -19.42
N ALA A 423 -22.42 18.33 -18.57
CA ALA A 423 -22.38 19.05 -17.31
C ALA A 423 -23.29 18.40 -16.25
N ILE A 424 -22.99 18.68 -14.97
CA ILE A 424 -23.82 18.34 -13.82
C ILE A 424 -23.84 19.52 -12.84
N SER A 425 -24.98 19.81 -12.21
CA SER A 425 -25.10 20.97 -11.29
C SER A 425 -24.31 20.85 -9.98
N LEU A 426 -23.58 19.75 -9.76
CA LEU A 426 -22.88 19.48 -8.50
C LEU A 426 -21.40 19.88 -8.52
N VAL A 427 -20.81 20.04 -9.70
CA VAL A 427 -19.39 20.39 -9.87
C VAL A 427 -19.19 21.26 -11.11
N GLU A 428 -18.23 22.18 -11.07
CA GLU A 428 -17.89 23.01 -12.23
C GLU A 428 -17.17 22.23 -13.34
N ASN A 429 -16.27 21.31 -12.96
CA ASN A 429 -15.49 20.50 -13.88
C ASN A 429 -15.79 19.02 -13.64
N LEU A 430 -16.10 18.29 -14.71
CA LEU A 430 -16.35 16.86 -14.63
C LEU A 430 -15.05 16.08 -14.36
N PRO A 431 -15.05 15.14 -13.40
CA PRO A 431 -13.93 14.23 -13.22
C PRO A 431 -13.85 13.22 -14.36
N ASP A 432 -12.69 12.57 -14.51
CA ASP A 432 -12.53 11.47 -15.44
C ASP A 432 -13.52 10.32 -15.13
N PRO A 433 -14.25 9.81 -16.14
CA PRO A 433 -15.22 8.74 -15.92
C PRO A 433 -14.54 7.42 -15.60
N ILE A 434 -15.26 6.57 -14.86
CA ILE A 434 -14.90 5.16 -14.70
C ILE A 434 -15.42 4.41 -15.92
N VAL A 435 -14.58 3.57 -16.51
CA VAL A 435 -15.02 2.70 -17.61
C VAL A 435 -15.58 1.40 -17.04
N TRP A 436 -16.84 1.09 -17.34
CA TRP A 436 -17.54 -0.14 -16.97
C TRP A 436 -18.21 -0.71 -18.22
N GLU A 437 -17.92 -1.96 -18.60
CA GLU A 437 -18.48 -2.61 -19.80
C GLU A 437 -18.45 -1.71 -21.05
N LYS A 438 -17.30 -1.06 -21.29
CA LYS A 438 -17.05 -0.10 -22.39
C LYS A 438 -17.89 1.19 -22.35
N ARG A 439 -18.63 1.44 -21.27
CA ARG A 439 -19.39 2.68 -21.05
C ARG A 439 -18.75 3.54 -19.97
N SER A 440 -18.92 4.85 -20.12
CA SER A 440 -18.53 5.81 -19.09
C SER A 440 -19.55 5.78 -17.95
N VAL A 441 -19.05 5.73 -16.71
CA VAL A 441 -19.86 5.79 -15.49
C VAL A 441 -19.29 6.88 -14.60
N TYR A 442 -20.17 7.77 -14.16
CA TYR A 442 -19.89 8.81 -13.18
C TYR A 442 -20.53 8.42 -11.86
N LEU A 443 -19.77 8.54 -10.77
CA LEU A 443 -20.22 8.19 -9.42
C LEU A 443 -20.37 9.44 -8.58
N ILE A 444 -21.59 9.69 -8.10
CA ILE A 444 -21.88 10.71 -7.09
C ILE A 444 -22.06 9.99 -5.76
N MET A 445 -21.24 10.36 -4.78
CA MET A 445 -21.37 9.86 -3.41
C MET A 445 -22.08 10.93 -2.58
N TYR A 446 -23.31 10.65 -2.19
CA TYR A 446 -24.11 11.53 -1.36
C TYR A 446 -24.18 10.96 0.06
N THR A 447 -23.97 11.80 1.07
CA THR A 447 -24.22 11.45 2.46
C THR A 447 -24.84 12.64 3.17
N SER A 448 -25.96 12.40 3.86
CA SER A 448 -26.68 13.37 4.65
C SER A 448 -26.59 13.02 6.14
N GLY A 449 -26.61 14.07 6.97
CA GLY A 449 -26.66 13.95 8.43
C GLY A 449 -28.11 13.96 8.94
N LYS A 450 -28.40 14.81 9.92
CA LYS A 450 -29.78 14.98 10.41
C LYS A 450 -30.65 15.69 9.35
N GLY A 451 -31.76 15.07 8.94
CA GLY A 451 -32.74 15.65 8.03
C GLY A 451 -33.42 14.61 7.13
N LYS A 452 -34.22 15.06 6.16
CA LYS A 452 -34.68 14.19 5.07
C LYS A 452 -33.57 14.12 4.01
N PRO A 453 -33.02 12.93 3.69
CA PRO A 453 -31.97 12.79 2.68
C PRO A 453 -32.57 12.95 1.27
N GLN A 454 -32.61 14.20 0.81
CA GLN A 454 -33.08 14.57 -0.53
C GLN A 454 -31.94 15.27 -1.28
N LEU A 455 -31.72 14.84 -2.52
CA LEU A 455 -30.75 15.47 -3.43
C LEU A 455 -31.44 15.83 -4.74
N THR A 456 -31.40 17.11 -5.10
CA THR A 456 -31.86 17.60 -6.40
C THR A 456 -30.65 18.04 -7.22
N PHE A 457 -30.56 17.58 -8.46
CA PHE A 457 -29.45 17.89 -9.36
C PHE A 457 -29.89 17.83 -10.82
N THR A 458 -29.21 18.60 -11.66
CA THR A 458 -29.43 18.58 -13.11
C THR A 458 -28.27 17.90 -13.84
N VAL A 459 -28.58 17.21 -14.93
CA VAL A 459 -27.64 16.45 -15.75
C VAL A 459 -27.85 16.83 -17.21
N SER A 460 -26.80 17.32 -17.87
CA SER A 460 -26.81 17.67 -19.29
C SER A 460 -26.11 16.59 -20.10
N ILE A 461 -26.83 15.93 -21.00
CA ILE A 461 -26.33 14.88 -21.87
C ILE A 461 -26.29 15.38 -23.31
N LYS A 462 -25.11 15.38 -23.91
CA LYS A 462 -24.93 15.70 -25.33
C LYS A 462 -25.12 14.43 -26.16
N LYS A 463 -26.09 14.46 -27.08
CA LYS A 463 -26.33 13.37 -28.04
C LYS A 463 -26.69 13.97 -29.41
N PRO A 464 -25.82 13.86 -30.42
CA PRO A 464 -26.04 14.48 -31.73
C PRO A 464 -27.28 13.96 -32.47
N ASP A 465 -27.64 12.70 -32.27
CA ASP A 465 -28.80 12.05 -32.90
C ASP A 465 -29.95 11.91 -31.89
N VAL A 466 -31.03 12.69 -32.06
CA VAL A 466 -32.07 12.90 -31.03
C VAL A 466 -33.40 12.18 -31.37
N TRP A 467 -34.19 11.94 -30.31
CA TRP A 467 -35.67 12.07 -30.18
C TRP A 467 -36.41 10.89 -29.51
N ASN A 468 -36.04 9.62 -29.74
CA ASN A 468 -36.83 8.47 -29.22
C ASN A 468 -36.07 7.34 -28.50
N ALA A 469 -34.74 7.44 -28.37
CA ALA A 469 -33.95 6.41 -27.68
C ALA A 469 -33.51 6.91 -26.31
N SER A 470 -33.49 6.01 -25.33
CA SER A 470 -32.88 6.30 -24.03
C SER A 470 -31.43 6.76 -24.20
N VAL A 471 -31.05 7.74 -23.39
CA VAL A 471 -29.77 8.46 -23.51
C VAL A 471 -28.90 8.28 -22.29
N VAL A 472 -29.49 7.96 -21.13
CA VAL A 472 -28.76 7.76 -19.89
C VAL A 472 -29.42 6.68 -19.04
N ASP A 473 -28.59 5.82 -18.47
CA ASP A 473 -28.98 4.93 -17.38
C ASP A 473 -28.56 5.57 -16.06
N VAL A 474 -29.51 5.65 -15.13
CA VAL A 474 -29.29 6.15 -13.78
C VAL A 474 -29.55 5.00 -12.81
N ALA A 475 -28.64 4.79 -11.88
CA ALA A 475 -28.86 3.84 -10.80
C ALA A 475 -28.53 4.46 -9.46
N VAL A 476 -29.29 4.08 -8.43
CA VAL A 476 -29.11 4.57 -7.07
C VAL A 476 -28.99 3.38 -6.14
N ALA A 477 -27.88 3.34 -5.41
CA ALA A 477 -27.63 2.39 -4.34
C ALA A 477 -27.67 3.12 -2.99
N GLY A 478 -28.73 2.93 -2.22
CA GLY A 478 -28.82 3.43 -0.85
C GLY A 478 -28.31 2.42 0.15
N LYS A 479 -27.66 2.95 1.19
CA LYS A 479 -26.98 2.20 2.23
C LYS A 479 -27.50 2.67 3.58
N PHE A 480 -28.16 1.78 4.31
CA PHE A 480 -28.57 2.00 5.67
C PHE A 480 -27.50 1.44 6.59
N MET A 481 -26.65 2.33 7.11
CA MET A 481 -25.44 1.94 7.84
C MET A 481 -25.61 1.92 9.36
N ASN A 482 -26.70 2.51 9.87
CA ASN A 482 -26.92 2.64 11.30
C ASN A 482 -27.83 1.53 11.82
N ASP A 483 -27.21 0.47 12.31
CA ASP A 483 -27.85 -0.78 12.72
C ASP A 483 -28.80 -0.66 13.93
N LYS A 484 -28.76 0.47 14.65
CA LYS A 484 -29.68 0.82 15.73
C LYS A 484 -31.04 1.31 15.25
N TYR A 485 -31.14 1.79 14.01
CA TYR A 485 -32.33 2.44 13.49
C TYR A 485 -33.09 1.61 12.45
N PHE A 486 -32.64 0.39 12.16
CA PHE A 486 -33.34 -0.51 11.25
C PHE A 486 -33.54 -1.90 11.85
N VAL A 487 -34.62 -2.55 11.42
CA VAL A 487 -34.98 -3.90 11.84
C VAL A 487 -34.29 -4.90 10.92
N LYS A 488 -33.62 -5.88 11.51
CA LYS A 488 -33.00 -6.99 10.78
C LYS A 488 -34.00 -8.14 10.66
N THR A 489 -33.97 -8.86 9.55
CA THR A 489 -34.75 -10.10 9.44
C THR A 489 -34.14 -11.18 10.35
N LYS A 490 -34.95 -12.13 10.84
CA LYS A 490 -34.45 -13.24 11.67
C LYS A 490 -33.34 -14.04 10.97
N ALA A 491 -33.47 -14.24 9.66
CA ALA A 491 -32.44 -14.90 8.85
C ALA A 491 -31.12 -14.12 8.85
N TYR A 492 -31.19 -12.79 8.74
CA TYR A 492 -30.00 -11.95 8.77
C TYR A 492 -29.33 -11.92 10.14
N GLU A 493 -30.11 -11.86 11.22
CA GLU A 493 -29.58 -11.94 12.59
C GLU A 493 -28.89 -13.29 12.85
N TYR A 494 -29.52 -14.39 12.42
CA TYR A 494 -28.95 -15.73 12.52
C TYR A 494 -27.65 -15.87 11.72
N PHE A 495 -27.61 -15.30 10.51
CA PHE A 495 -26.41 -15.26 9.68
C PHE A 495 -25.25 -14.52 10.37
N LEU A 496 -25.51 -13.33 10.92
CA LEU A 496 -24.50 -12.52 11.60
C LEU A 496 -23.99 -13.17 12.89
N ALA A 497 -24.84 -13.88 13.63
CA ALA A 497 -24.49 -14.52 14.90
C ALA A 497 -23.49 -15.68 14.77
N GLN A 498 -23.33 -16.26 13.58
CA GLN A 498 -22.40 -17.38 13.33
C GLN A 498 -20.93 -16.93 13.20
N PHE A 499 -20.68 -15.63 13.04
CA PHE A 499 -19.32 -15.13 12.83
C PHE A 499 -18.47 -15.27 14.11
N PRO A 500 -17.19 -15.65 13.97
CA PRO A 500 -16.29 -15.77 15.12
C PRO A 500 -16.03 -14.44 15.84
N LYS A 501 -15.71 -14.51 17.13
CA LYS A 501 -15.41 -13.33 17.97
C LYS A 501 -14.22 -12.48 17.51
N TRP A 502 -13.31 -13.03 16.72
CA TRP A 502 -12.17 -12.31 16.14
C TRP A 502 -12.54 -11.51 14.88
N THR A 503 -13.82 -11.52 14.49
CA THR A 503 -14.32 -10.69 13.37
C THR A 503 -14.98 -9.42 13.88
N THR A 504 -15.02 -8.39 13.03
CA THR A 504 -15.87 -7.22 13.22
C THR A 504 -16.80 -7.08 12.03
N LEU A 505 -18.10 -7.11 12.32
CA LEU A 505 -19.15 -7.03 11.32
C LEU A 505 -19.65 -5.60 11.22
N TYR A 506 -19.85 -5.15 10.00
CA TYR A 506 -20.59 -3.94 9.68
C TYR A 506 -21.87 -4.38 8.97
N PRO A 507 -22.92 -4.70 9.75
CA PRO A 507 -24.19 -5.14 9.19
C PRO A 507 -24.94 -3.93 8.67
N TRP A 508 -25.17 -3.89 7.36
CA TRP A 508 -25.87 -2.82 6.67
C TRP A 508 -27.06 -3.40 5.91
N LEU A 509 -28.06 -2.56 5.64
CA LEU A 509 -29.08 -2.86 4.63
C LEU A 509 -28.77 -2.05 3.38
N GLY A 510 -29.12 -2.61 2.22
CA GLY A 510 -28.94 -1.92 0.96
C GLY A 510 -30.16 -2.08 0.07
N ILE A 511 -30.37 -1.09 -0.77
CA ILE A 511 -31.24 -1.22 -1.94
C ILE A 511 -30.56 -0.60 -3.15
N TYR A 512 -30.62 -1.30 -4.27
CA TYR A 512 -30.18 -0.83 -5.58
C TYR A 512 -31.39 -0.77 -6.51
N LYS A 513 -31.60 0.38 -7.14
CA LYS A 513 -32.60 0.55 -8.21
C LYS A 513 -31.95 1.18 -9.43
N SER A 514 -32.34 0.74 -10.63
CA SER A 514 -31.91 1.37 -11.88
C SER A 514 -33.09 1.81 -12.74
N TRP A 515 -32.87 2.87 -13.50
CA TRP A 515 -33.82 3.50 -14.42
C TRP A 515 -33.10 3.90 -15.70
N THR A 516 -33.88 4.05 -16.77
CA THR A 516 -33.40 4.41 -18.09
C THR A 516 -34.26 5.55 -18.64
N PHE A 517 -33.65 6.63 -19.14
CA PHE A 517 -34.32 7.90 -19.50
C PHE A 517 -33.98 8.43 -20.89
#